data_AF-A0A4Y2K1L5-F1
#
_entry.id   AF-A0A4Y2K1L5-F1
#
_cell.length_a   1.000
_cell.length_b   1.000
_cell.length_c   1.000
_cell.angle_alpha   90.00
_cell.angle_beta   90.00
_cell.angle_gamma   90.00
#
_symmetry.space_group_name_H-M   'P 1'
#
loop_
_entity.id
_entity.type
_entity.pdbx_description
1 polymer ?
#
loop_
_entity_poly.entity_id
_entity_poly.type
_entity_poly.pdbx_seq_one_letter_code
_entity_poly.pdbx_strand_id
1 'polypeptide(L)' 'MAPWSPDLKPCDFFLWGYVKDEVYVPPMPTTLRALQERIHAAVTDIDGNMLLEVWTELYYRLDVCQETKGAHIEHL' A
#
# COMPACT_ATOMS: atom_id res chain seq x y z
N MET A 1 -15.11 -15.22 0.38
CA MET A 1 -14.26 -14.02 0.44
C MET A 1 -14.86 -13.10 1.49
N ALA A 2 -14.15 -12.84 2.59
CA ALA A 2 -14.66 -11.99 3.66
C ALA A 2 -14.88 -10.57 3.10
N PRO A 3 -16.01 -9.90 3.42
CA PRO A 3 -16.37 -8.64 2.77
C PRO A 3 -15.44 -7.47 3.11
N TRP A 4 -14.52 -7.62 4.07
CA TRP A 4 -13.69 -6.53 4.61
C TRP A 4 -12.28 -7.02 5.03
N SER A 5 -11.52 -7.67 4.14
CA SER A 5 -10.09 -7.94 4.40
C SER A 5 -9.23 -6.82 3.79
N PRO A 6 -8.88 -5.75 4.54
CA PRO A 6 -7.96 -4.71 4.07
C PRO A 6 -6.59 -5.29 3.70
N ASP A 7 -6.22 -6.41 4.31
CA ASP A 7 -4.96 -7.13 4.05
C ASP A 7 -4.86 -7.69 2.62
N LEU A 8 -5.99 -7.85 1.94
CA LEU A 8 -6.07 -8.39 0.57
C LEU A 8 -6.22 -7.29 -0.50
N LYS A 9 -6.16 -6.01 -0.11
CA LYS A 9 -6.26 -4.87 -1.02
C LYS A 9 -4.91 -4.16 -1.10
N PRO A 10 -4.15 -4.32 -2.21
CA PRO A 10 -2.86 -3.65 -2.42
C PRO A 10 -2.90 -2.14 -2.19
N CYS A 11 -3.99 -1.48 -2.55
CA CYS A 11 -4.14 -0.05 -2.32
C CYS A 11 -4.18 0.32 -0.83
N ASP A 12 -4.77 -0.53 0.00
CA ASP A 12 -4.96 -0.26 1.42
C ASP A 12 -3.70 -0.58 2.23
N PHE A 13 -3.01 -1.68 1.92
CA PHE A 13 -1.81 -2.08 2.68
C PHE A 13 -0.49 -1.48 2.16
N PHE A 14 -0.39 -1.16 0.86
CA PHE A 14 0.84 -0.64 0.26
C PHE A 14 0.68 0.82 -0.16
N LEU A 15 -0.20 1.10 -1.12
CA LEU A 15 -0.23 2.41 -1.78
C LEU A 15 -0.47 3.57 -0.79
N TRP A 16 -1.43 3.39 0.13
CA TRP A 16 -1.73 4.41 1.13
C TRP A 16 -0.56 4.66 2.08
N GLY A 17 0.12 3.60 2.53
CA GLY A 17 1.31 3.71 3.38
C GLY A 17 2.46 4.42 2.66
N TYR A 18 2.80 3.94 1.48
CA TYR A 18 3.89 4.49 0.65
C TYR A 18 3.69 5.97 0.34
N VAL A 19 2.53 6.34 -0.19
CA VAL A 19 2.25 7.74 -0.57
C VAL A 19 2.28 8.64 0.66
N LYS A 20 1.81 8.17 1.82
CA LYS A 20 1.89 8.95 3.05
C LYS A 20 3.33 9.18 3.48
N ASP A 21 4.16 8.14 3.46
CA ASP A 21 5.57 8.26 3.87
C ASP A 21 6.32 9.25 2.97
N GLU A 22 6.09 9.22 1.65
CA GLU A 22 6.70 10.13 0.68
C GLU A 22 6.18 11.58 0.76
N VAL A 23 4.87 11.76 0.98
CA VAL A 23 4.25 13.10 1.01
C VAL A 23 4.68 13.88 2.26
N TYR A 24 4.79 13.19 3.40
CA TYR A 24 5.04 13.79 4.71
C TYR A 24 6.54 13.90 5.06
N VAL A 25 7.45 13.64 4.11
CA VAL A 25 8.89 13.88 4.29
C VAL A 25 9.17 15.37 4.59
N PRO A 26 9.90 15.70 5.68
CA PRO A 26 10.26 17.08 5.99
C PRO A 26 11.11 17.75 4.89
N PRO A 27 10.91 19.06 4.63
CA PRO A 27 9.95 19.96 5.27
C PRO A 27 8.51 19.69 4.81
N MET A 28 7.54 19.89 5.70
CA MET A 28 6.12 19.66 5.41
C MET A 28 5.63 20.59 4.28
N PRO A 29 4.79 20.11 3.33
CA PRO A 29 4.19 21.00 2.34
C PRO A 29 3.24 21.98 3.02
N THR A 30 3.44 23.27 2.79
CA THR A 30 2.65 24.35 3.41
C THR A 30 1.51 24.87 2.53
N THR A 31 1.41 24.36 1.29
CA THR A 31 0.37 24.75 0.34
C THR A 31 -0.29 23.53 -0.26
N LEU A 32 -1.56 23.67 -0.66
CA LEU A 32 -2.30 22.61 -1.36
C LEU A 32 -1.60 22.19 -2.67
N ARG A 33 -0.99 23.14 -3.38
CA ARG A 33 -0.25 22.87 -4.61
C ARG A 33 0.97 21.98 -4.34
N ALA A 34 1.78 22.34 -3.35
CA ALA A 34 2.95 21.52 -2.97
C ALA A 34 2.54 20.12 -2.50
N LEU A 35 1.40 20.00 -1.81
CA LEU A 35 0.85 18.71 -1.43
C LEU A 35 0.44 17.87 -2.66
N GLN A 36 -0.27 18.47 -3.61
CA GLN A 36 -0.67 17.81 -4.87
C GLN A 36 0.54 17.37 -5.70
N GLU A 37 1.56 18.23 -5.82
CA GLU A 37 2.80 17.92 -6.52
C GLU A 37 3.53 16.74 -5.89
N ARG A 38 3.60 16.68 -4.55
CA ARG A 38 4.20 15.54 -3.83
C ARG A 38 3.42 14.25 -4.00
N ILE A 39 2.10 14.29 -3.92
CA ILE A 39 1.26 13.11 -4.17
C ILE A 39 1.51 12.59 -5.59
N HIS A 40 1.53 13.48 -6.58
CA HIS A 40 1.79 13.10 -7.96
C HIS A 40 3.20 12.53 -8.16
N ALA A 41 4.21 13.14 -7.53
CA ALA A 41 5.58 12.66 -7.55
C ALA A 41 5.68 11.25 -6.93
N ALA A 42 5.15 11.06 -5.72
CA ALA A 42 5.15 9.77 -5.03
C ALA A 42 4.49 8.67 -5.87
N VAL A 43 3.35 8.95 -6.50
CA VAL A 43 2.67 7.97 -7.36
C VAL A 43 3.46 7.68 -8.64
N THR A 44 4.14 8.68 -9.20
CA THR A 44 4.96 8.51 -10.42
C THR A 44 6.26 7.77 -10.14
N ASP A 45 6.75 7.84 -8.90
CA ASP A 45 7.98 7.18 -8.45
C ASP A 45 7.80 5.66 -8.25
N ILE A 46 6.56 5.18 -8.12
CA ILE A 46 6.26 3.75 -8.01
C ILE A 46 6.70 3.03 -9.30
N ASP A 47 7.76 2.25 -9.18
CA ASP A 47 8.33 1.50 -10.30
C ASP A 47 7.76 0.06 -10.41
N GLY A 48 8.12 -0.62 -11.50
CA GLY A 48 7.66 -1.97 -11.79
C GLY A 48 8.16 -3.05 -10.81
N ASN A 49 9.32 -2.87 -10.18
CA ASN A 49 9.83 -3.79 -9.18
C ASN A 49 9.03 -3.66 -7.88
N MET A 50 8.72 -2.44 -7.45
CA MET A 50 7.85 -2.22 -6.30
C MET A 50 6.48 -2.87 -6.51
N LEU A 51 5.90 -2.71 -7.71
CA LEU A 51 4.65 -3.37 -8.05
C LEU A 51 4.77 -4.90 -8.01
N LEU A 52 5.89 -5.45 -8.50
CA LEU A 52 6.13 -6.91 -8.46
C LEU A 52 6.18 -7.42 -7.02
N GLU A 53 6.87 -6.72 -6.11
CA GLU A 53 6.91 -7.07 -4.68
C GLU A 53 5.52 -7.05 -4.04
N VAL A 54 4.71 -6.03 -4.37
CA VAL A 54 3.32 -5.92 -3.90
C VAL A 54 2.47 -7.09 -4.41
N TRP A 55 2.67 -7.51 -5.66
CA TRP A 55 1.99 -8.69 -6.20
C TRP A 55 2.43 -9.97 -5.49
N THR A 56 3.73 -10.15 -5.25
CA THR A 56 4.26 -11.30 -4.50
C THR A 56 3.68 -11.36 -3.10
N GLU A 57 3.66 -10.24 -2.39
CA GLU A 57 3.06 -10.12 -1.05
C GLU A 57 1.55 -10.42 -1.08
N LEU A 58 0.83 -9.93 -2.08
CA LEU A 58 -0.59 -10.25 -2.23
C LEU A 58 -0.82 -11.76 -2.43
N TYR A 59 -0.02 -12.40 -3.28
CA TYR A 59 -0.12 -13.85 -3.50
C TYR A 59 0.18 -14.62 -2.21
N TYR A 60 1.21 -14.20 -1.46
CA TYR A 60 1.50 -14.78 -0.17
C TYR A 60 0.33 -14.63 0.81
N ARG A 61 -0.27 -13.44 0.94
CA ARG A 61 -1.42 -13.23 1.82
C ARG A 61 -2.65 -14.03 1.41
N LEU A 62 -2.88 -14.19 0.09
CA LEU A 62 -3.96 -15.03 -0.43
C LEU A 62 -3.73 -16.51 -0.08
N ASP A 63 -2.50 -16.99 -0.19
CA ASP A 63 -2.12 -18.36 0.16
C ASP A 63 -2.33 -18.62 1.66
N VAL A 64 -1.82 -17.75 2.53
CA VAL A 64 -2.03 -17.86 3.98
C VAL A 64 -3.52 -17.77 4.32
N CYS A 65 -4.29 -16.88 3.69
CA CYS A 65 -5.74 -16.78 3.90
C CYS A 65 -6.49 -18.07 3.50
N GLN A 66 -6.03 -18.75 2.45
CA GLN A 66 -6.56 -20.03 2.01
C GLN A 66 -6.26 -21.14 3.04
N GLU A 67 -5.03 -21.18 3.57
CA GLU A 67 -4.64 -22.15 4.61
C GLU A 67 -5.38 -21.92 5.93
N THR A 68 -5.60 -20.66 6.31
CA THR A 68 -6.32 -20.30 7.55
C THR A 68 -7.84 -20.31 7.41
N LYS A 69 -8.38 -20.72 6.25
CA LYS A 69 -9.82 -20.70 5.93
C LYS A 69 -10.49 -19.33 6.16
N GLY A 70 -9.75 -18.24 5.99
CA GLY A 70 -10.24 -16.87 6.16
C GLY A 70 -10.24 -16.36 7.60
N ALA A 71 -9.41 -16.92 8.50
CA ALA A 71 -9.10 -16.25 9.76
C ALA A 71 -8.27 -14.99 9.49
N HIS A 72 -8.54 -13.90 10.23
CA HIS A 72 -7.82 -12.64 10.11
C HIS A 72 -6.32 -12.84 10.38
N ILE A 73 -5.48 -12.37 9.46
CA ILE A 73 -4.03 -12.34 9.63
C ILE A 73 -3.68 -10.88 9.91
N GLU A 74 -3.66 -10.51 11.20
CA GLU A 74 -3.02 -9.27 11.62
C GLU A 74 -1.59 -9.63 12.06
N HIS A 75 -0.61 -8.90 11.50
CA HIS A 75 0.85 -9.03 11.70
C HIS A 75 1.58 -10.18 11.00
N LEU A 76 2.43 -9.79 10.05
CA LEU A 76 3.83 -10.22 9.99
C LEU A 76 4.71 -9.04 10.39
#